data_AF-A0A358PHF3-F1
#
_entry.id   AF-A0A358PHF3-F1
#
_cell.length_a   1.000
_cell.length_b   1.000
_cell.length_c   1.000
_cell.angle_alpha   90.00
_cell.angle_beta   90.00
_cell.angle_gamma   90.00
#
_symmetry.space_group_name_H-M   'P 1'
#
loop_
_entity.id
_entity.type
_entity.pdbx_description
1 polymer ?
#
loop_
_entity_poly.entity_id
_entity_poly.type
_entity_poly.pdbx_seq_one_letter_code
_entity_poly.pdbx_strand_id
1 'polypeptide(L)'
;GFNIHPGDSKNKMINALLVAMELNSMLPDETPANTEGYEGFFHLTDMSGNVERAEMDYIIRDHSEAIMTARKATLAHAVKVLNEKYGSGTVECTVRDQYLNMVEKIRPCMHLIDNAVEAAKSIGLVPKVAPIRGGTDGARLSFMGLPCPNLGTGDFACHGPYEHVTVEGMEKCTELVLLLIDKYSKAAK
;
A
#
# COMPACT_ATOMS: atom_id res chain seq x y z
N GLY A 1 -17.89 3.98 22.97
CA GLY A 1 -19.22 3.38 23.16
C GLY A 1 -19.76 3.74 24.53
N PHE A 2 -20.95 3.26 24.87
CA PHE A 2 -21.56 3.41 26.19
C PHE A 2 -22.22 2.10 26.58
N ASN A 3 -21.59 1.36 27.48
CA ASN A 3 -22.04 0.04 27.92
C ASN A 3 -22.97 0.17 29.14
N ILE A 4 -24.03 -0.63 29.15
CA ILE A 4 -25.03 -0.68 30.22
C ILE A 4 -25.66 -2.08 30.23
N HIS A 5 -26.24 -2.50 31.35
CA HIS A 5 -26.96 -3.76 31.43
C HIS A 5 -27.96 -3.90 30.25
N PRO A 6 -27.91 -4.99 29.47
CA PRO A 6 -28.73 -5.11 28.25
C PRO A 6 -30.23 -4.93 28.49
N GLY A 7 -30.74 -5.34 29.66
CA GLY A 7 -32.15 -5.19 30.03
C GLY A 7 -32.62 -3.73 30.15
N ASP A 8 -31.71 -2.80 30.41
CA ASP A 8 -32.01 -1.37 30.65
C ASP A 8 -31.48 -0.45 29.53
N SER A 9 -31.05 -1.05 28.41
CA SER A 9 -30.22 -0.42 27.39
C SER A 9 -30.96 0.44 26.37
N LYS A 10 -32.30 0.32 26.28
CA LYS A 10 -33.13 0.99 25.27
C LYS A 10 -32.86 2.50 25.23
N ASN A 11 -32.46 3.00 24.07
CA ASN A 11 -32.12 4.40 23.79
C ASN A 11 -30.98 4.98 24.66
N LYS A 12 -30.15 4.12 25.26
CA LYS A 12 -29.01 4.53 26.11
C LYS A 12 -27.69 3.94 25.64
N MET A 13 -27.67 2.65 25.32
CA MET A 13 -26.44 1.95 24.91
C MET A 13 -25.95 2.45 23.55
N ILE A 14 -24.64 2.65 23.44
CA ILE A 14 -23.94 2.82 22.16
C ILE A 14 -22.92 1.69 22.07
N ASN A 15 -23.17 0.70 21.23
CA ASN A 15 -22.27 -0.43 21.07
C ASN A 15 -21.13 -0.07 20.10
N ALA A 16 -19.90 0.06 20.61
CA ALA A 16 -18.74 0.46 19.83
C ALA A 16 -18.44 -0.50 18.65
N LEU A 17 -18.70 -1.81 18.81
CA LEU A 17 -18.53 -2.77 17.71
C LEU A 17 -19.46 -2.49 16.53
N LEU A 18 -20.71 -2.07 16.81
CA LEU A 18 -21.67 -1.75 15.75
C LEU A 18 -21.32 -0.42 15.07
N VAL A 19 -20.83 0.56 15.82
CA VAL A 19 -20.32 1.82 15.25
C VAL A 19 -19.11 1.55 14.35
N ALA A 20 -18.21 0.65 14.75
CA ALA A 20 -17.07 0.23 13.94
C ALA A 20 -17.49 -0.49 12.64
N MET A 21 -18.47 -1.39 12.72
CA MET A 21 -19.05 -2.03 11.53
C MET A 21 -19.71 -1.01 10.59
N GLU A 22 -20.41 -0.01 11.15
CA GLU A 22 -21.00 1.07 10.36
C GLU A 22 -19.91 1.89 9.67
N LEU A 23 -18.83 2.28 10.37
CA LEU A 23 -17.68 2.97 9.77
C LEU A 23 -17.12 2.17 8.58
N ASN A 24 -16.89 0.86 8.74
CA ASN A 24 -16.40 0.02 7.66
C ASN A 24 -17.36 0.01 6.46
N SER A 25 -18.67 -0.08 6.71
CA SER A 25 -19.70 -0.09 5.65
C SER A 25 -19.85 1.23 4.90
N MET A 26 -19.34 2.33 5.45
CA MET A 26 -19.33 3.64 4.80
C MET A 26 -18.15 3.84 3.84
N LEU A 27 -17.13 2.98 3.92
CA LEU A 27 -16.00 3.03 3.00
C LEU A 27 -16.34 2.32 1.68
N PRO A 28 -15.73 2.74 0.55
CA PRO A 28 -15.86 2.01 -0.71
C PRO A 28 -15.46 0.54 -0.57
N ASP A 29 -16.16 -0.35 -1.28
CA ASP A 29 -15.87 -1.79 -1.34
C ASP A 29 -14.65 -2.10 -2.23
N GLU A 30 -13.56 -1.37 -2.01
CA GLU A 30 -12.29 -1.48 -2.72
C GLU A 30 -11.26 -2.01 -1.73
N THR A 31 -11.00 -3.32 -1.80
CA THR A 31 -10.14 -4.08 -0.88
C THR A 31 -9.00 -4.75 -1.65
N PRO A 32 -7.94 -5.22 -0.97
CA PRO A 32 -6.88 -5.98 -1.65
C PRO A 32 -7.39 -7.22 -2.40
N ALA A 33 -8.52 -7.80 -1.96
CA ALA A 33 -9.07 -9.02 -2.54
C ALA A 33 -9.80 -8.80 -3.88
N ASN A 34 -10.21 -7.57 -4.18
CA ASN A 34 -11.00 -7.22 -5.37
C ASN A 34 -10.41 -6.06 -6.19
N THR A 35 -9.13 -5.75 -6.00
CA THR A 35 -8.41 -4.68 -6.73
C THR A 35 -7.09 -5.18 -7.30
N GLU A 36 -6.73 -4.72 -8.50
CA GLU A 36 -5.50 -5.12 -9.19
C GLU A 36 -4.77 -3.93 -9.84
N GLY A 37 -3.57 -4.18 -10.38
CA GLY A 37 -2.81 -3.17 -11.12
C GLY A 37 -2.60 -1.87 -10.35
N TYR A 38 -3.21 -0.78 -10.84
CA TYR A 38 -3.11 0.57 -10.27
C TYR A 38 -4.28 0.94 -9.34
N GLU A 39 -5.25 0.06 -9.12
CA GLU A 39 -6.41 0.32 -8.28
C GLU A 39 -6.01 0.40 -6.80
N GLY A 40 -6.33 1.52 -6.14
CA GLY A 40 -6.13 1.69 -4.71
C GLY A 40 -7.19 0.95 -3.88
N PHE A 41 -7.01 0.92 -2.55
CA PHE A 41 -7.91 0.22 -1.65
C PHE A 41 -7.87 0.78 -0.21
N PHE A 42 -8.90 0.42 0.55
CA PHE A 42 -8.89 0.41 2.01
C PHE A 42 -8.74 -1.03 2.49
N HIS A 43 -7.93 -1.27 3.51
CA HIS A 43 -7.78 -2.60 4.08
C HIS A 43 -7.80 -2.54 5.59
N LEU A 44 -8.84 -3.12 6.19
CA LEU A 44 -8.92 -3.39 7.62
C LEU A 44 -7.96 -4.54 7.94
N THR A 45 -6.87 -4.23 8.63
CA THR A 45 -5.80 -5.19 8.95
C THR A 45 -6.01 -5.85 10.31
N ASP A 46 -6.57 -5.11 11.26
CA ASP A 46 -6.89 -5.61 12.61
C ASP A 46 -8.15 -4.94 13.13
N MET A 47 -8.91 -5.67 13.95
CA MET A 47 -10.06 -5.14 14.66
C MET A 47 -10.24 -5.88 15.97
N SER A 48 -10.38 -5.14 17.06
CA SER A 48 -10.68 -5.69 18.38
C SER A 48 -11.62 -4.77 19.15
N GLY A 49 -12.35 -5.32 20.13
CA GLY A 49 -13.21 -4.50 20.96
C GLY A 49 -14.34 -5.22 21.67
N ASN A 50 -15.18 -4.41 22.30
CA ASN A 50 -16.39 -4.78 23.00
C ASN A 50 -17.40 -3.60 22.93
N VAL A 51 -18.46 -3.64 23.73
CA VAL A 51 -19.52 -2.60 23.73
C VAL A 51 -18.96 -1.21 24.09
N GLU A 52 -17.99 -1.14 25.01
CA GLU A 52 -17.44 0.12 25.51
C GLU A 52 -16.46 0.76 24.53
N ARG A 53 -15.56 -0.04 23.95
CA ARG A 53 -14.49 0.45 23.06
C ARG A 53 -14.21 -0.56 21.96
N ALA A 54 -13.96 -0.06 20.75
CA ALA A 54 -13.48 -0.82 19.62
C ALA A 54 -12.35 -0.05 18.93
N GLU A 55 -11.38 -0.78 18.39
CA GLU A 55 -10.23 -0.26 17.67
C GLU A 55 -10.15 -0.96 16.31
N MET A 56 -9.76 -0.21 15.28
CA MET A 56 -9.66 -0.66 13.91
C MET A 56 -8.36 -0.13 13.32
N ASP A 57 -7.51 -1.03 12.85
CA ASP A 57 -6.30 -0.66 12.12
C ASP A 57 -6.55 -0.79 10.62
N TYR A 58 -6.27 0.28 9.90
CA TYR A 58 -6.38 0.32 8.45
C TYR A 58 -5.05 0.66 7.80
N ILE A 59 -4.83 0.09 6.62
CA ILE A 59 -3.93 0.67 5.63
C ILE A 59 -4.73 1.18 4.43
N ILE A 60 -4.32 2.33 3.91
CA ILE A 60 -4.86 2.94 2.70
C ILE A 60 -3.74 2.94 1.67
N ARG A 61 -4.04 2.52 0.43
CA ARG A 61 -3.07 2.47 -0.67
C ARG A 61 -3.67 3.09 -1.91
N ASP A 62 -2.87 3.91 -2.58
CA ASP A 62 -3.19 4.42 -3.90
C ASP A 62 -1.91 4.88 -4.61
N HIS A 63 -1.85 4.71 -5.92
CA HIS A 63 -0.73 5.19 -6.74
C HIS A 63 -0.83 6.69 -7.03
N SER A 64 -2.04 7.26 -6.97
CA SER A 64 -2.35 8.66 -7.22
C SER A 64 -2.43 9.43 -5.90
N GLU A 65 -1.65 10.50 -5.78
CA GLU A 65 -1.73 11.41 -4.62
C GLU A 65 -3.12 12.07 -4.50
N ALA A 66 -3.75 12.40 -5.63
CA ALA A 66 -5.08 12.98 -5.66
C ALA A 66 -6.13 12.00 -5.11
N ILE A 67 -6.08 10.73 -5.53
CA ILE A 67 -7.02 9.71 -5.04
C ILE A 67 -6.71 9.36 -3.58
N MET A 68 -5.43 9.27 -3.19
CA MET A 68 -5.05 9.11 -1.79
C MET A 68 -5.65 10.22 -0.91
N THR A 69 -5.59 11.48 -1.37
CA THR A 69 -6.20 12.62 -0.68
C THR A 69 -7.72 12.47 -0.57
N ALA A 70 -8.38 12.04 -1.64
CA ALA A 70 -9.82 11.77 -1.63
C ALA A 70 -10.20 10.62 -0.68
N ARG A 71 -9.39 9.56 -0.60
CA ARG A 71 -9.58 8.43 0.33
C ARG A 71 -9.48 8.89 1.79
N LYS A 72 -8.47 9.70 2.13
CA LYS A 72 -8.34 10.33 3.46
C LYS A 72 -9.55 11.19 3.79
N ALA A 73 -10.02 11.99 2.83
CA ALA A 73 -11.22 12.81 2.99
C ALA A 73 -12.49 11.98 3.20
N THR A 74 -12.61 10.84 2.52
CA THR A 74 -13.72 9.89 2.68
C THR A 74 -13.78 9.35 4.12
N LEU A 75 -12.63 8.94 4.67
CA LEU A 75 -12.54 8.47 6.06
C LEU A 75 -12.89 9.59 7.05
N ALA A 76 -12.35 10.79 6.85
CA ALA A 76 -12.67 11.96 7.68
C ALA A 76 -14.16 12.33 7.63
N HIS A 77 -14.78 12.20 6.46
CA HIS A 77 -16.22 12.43 6.29
C HIS A 77 -17.05 11.37 7.03
N ALA A 78 -16.70 10.09 6.92
CA ALA A 78 -17.39 9.02 7.63
C ALA A 78 -17.32 9.20 9.16
N VAL A 79 -16.14 9.56 9.68
CA VAL A 79 -15.94 9.90 11.10
C VAL A 79 -16.83 11.06 11.53
N LYS A 80 -16.94 12.11 10.70
CA LYS A 80 -17.83 13.25 10.97
C LYS A 80 -19.29 12.82 11.07
N VAL A 81 -19.79 12.07 10.09
CA VAL A 81 -21.19 11.59 10.05
C VAL A 81 -21.52 10.73 11.27
N LEU A 82 -20.61 9.82 11.67
CA LEU A 82 -20.82 8.99 12.85
C LEU A 82 -20.84 9.82 14.14
N ASN A 83 -20.00 10.85 14.26
CA ASN A 83 -20.04 11.75 15.41
C ASN A 83 -21.30 12.62 15.44
N GLU A 84 -21.86 13.02 14.28
CA GLU A 84 -23.15 13.70 14.21
C GLU A 84 -24.30 12.78 14.67
N LYS A 85 -24.23 11.49 14.32
CA LYS A 85 -25.24 10.49 14.66
C LYS A 85 -25.18 10.02 16.12
N TYR A 86 -23.98 9.74 16.62
CA TYR A 86 -23.78 9.08 17.92
C TYR A 86 -23.28 10.02 19.02
N GLY A 87 -22.92 11.26 18.68
CA GLY A 87 -22.41 12.27 19.59
C GLY A 87 -20.91 12.54 19.37
N SER A 88 -20.52 13.80 19.55
CA SER A 88 -19.14 14.25 19.37
C SER A 88 -18.16 13.47 20.24
N GLY A 89 -17.06 12.98 19.64
CA GLY A 89 -16.03 12.20 20.32
C GLY A 89 -16.33 10.71 20.42
N THR A 90 -17.40 10.22 19.76
CA THR A 90 -17.68 8.78 19.70
C THR A 90 -16.68 8.04 18.82
N VAL A 91 -16.23 8.68 17.73
CA VAL A 91 -15.25 8.12 16.79
C VAL A 91 -14.09 9.08 16.65
N GLU A 92 -12.88 8.57 16.87
CA GLU A 92 -11.62 9.29 16.65
C GLU A 92 -10.81 8.55 15.59
N CYS A 93 -10.14 9.29 14.71
CA CYS A 93 -9.33 8.71 13.64
C CYS A 93 -8.00 9.45 13.53
N THR A 94 -6.91 8.71 13.52
CA THR A 94 -5.56 9.23 13.26
C THR A 94 -5.02 8.63 11.97
N VAL A 95 -4.63 9.48 11.03
CA VAL A 95 -4.03 9.06 9.76
C VAL A 95 -2.57 9.50 9.73
N ARG A 96 -1.66 8.59 9.35
CA ARG A 96 -0.23 8.86 9.21
C ARG A 96 0.27 8.35 7.86
N ASP A 97 1.09 9.16 7.20
CA ASP A 97 1.74 8.74 5.95
C ASP A 97 2.87 7.76 6.24
N GLN A 98 2.90 6.64 5.52
CA GLN A 98 3.89 5.57 5.68
C GLN A 98 5.01 5.67 4.64
N TYR A 99 4.65 5.71 3.36
CA TYR A 99 5.56 5.90 2.24
C TYR A 99 4.78 6.48 1.05
N LEU A 100 5.51 7.06 0.11
CA LEU A 100 4.96 7.71 -1.08
C LEU A 100 5.35 6.96 -2.35
N ASN A 101 4.58 7.15 -3.42
CA ASN A 101 4.91 6.59 -4.73
C ASN A 101 6.19 7.25 -5.28
N MET A 102 7.19 6.44 -5.60
CA MET A 102 8.49 6.94 -6.06
C MET A 102 8.48 7.49 -7.49
N VAL A 103 7.38 7.35 -8.25
CA VAL A 103 7.31 7.73 -9.66
C VAL A 103 7.79 9.17 -9.92
N GLU A 104 7.52 10.10 -9.01
CA GLU A 104 7.95 11.49 -9.12
C GLU A 104 9.46 11.66 -8.98
N LYS A 105 10.10 10.80 -8.19
CA LYS A 105 11.55 10.78 -7.99
C LYS A 105 12.27 10.02 -9.10
N ILE A 106 11.59 9.07 -9.75
CA ILE A 106 12.13 8.29 -10.87
C ILE A 106 12.02 9.05 -12.19
N ARG A 107 10.94 9.82 -12.42
CA ARG A 107 10.70 10.55 -13.69
C ARG A 107 11.86 11.43 -14.17
N PRO A 108 12.61 12.14 -13.30
CA PRO A 108 13.80 12.90 -13.72
C PRO A 108 15.00 12.01 -14.09
N CYS A 109 14.98 10.74 -13.69
CA CYS A 109 16.08 9.78 -13.84
C CYS A 109 15.66 8.56 -14.68
N MET A 110 14.84 8.76 -15.73
CA MET A 110 14.30 7.66 -16.55
C MET A 110 15.37 6.77 -17.18
N HIS A 111 16.60 7.28 -17.36
CA HIS A 111 17.74 6.47 -17.79
C HIS A 111 17.95 5.22 -16.92
N LEU A 112 17.57 5.23 -15.64
CA LEU A 112 17.62 4.06 -14.75
C LEU A 112 16.69 2.94 -15.25
N ILE A 113 15.48 3.30 -15.69
CA ILE A 113 14.48 2.37 -16.22
C ILE A 113 14.87 1.94 -17.63
N ASP A 114 15.21 2.90 -18.49
CA ASP A 114 15.52 2.64 -19.90
C ASP A 114 16.73 1.70 -20.04
N ASN A 115 17.78 1.93 -19.25
CA ASN A 115 18.96 1.06 -19.23
C ASN A 115 18.63 -0.35 -18.73
N ALA A 116 17.80 -0.50 -17.70
CA ALA A 116 17.39 -1.81 -17.19
C ALA A 116 16.55 -2.58 -18.21
N VAL A 117 15.64 -1.88 -18.92
CA VAL A 117 14.82 -2.46 -19.99
C VAL A 117 15.67 -2.92 -21.17
N GLU A 118 16.64 -2.11 -21.60
CA GLU A 118 17.56 -2.45 -22.68
C GLU A 118 18.44 -3.65 -22.32
N ALA A 119 19.03 -3.64 -21.12
CA ALA A 119 19.88 -4.73 -20.64
C ALA A 119 19.11 -6.05 -20.48
N ALA A 120 17.87 -6.00 -20.01
CA ALA A 120 17.01 -7.19 -19.94
C ALA A 120 16.74 -7.77 -21.34
N LYS A 121 16.44 -6.92 -22.33
CA LYS A 121 16.20 -7.37 -23.72
C LYS A 121 17.44 -8.01 -24.33
N SER A 122 18.65 -7.49 -24.08
CA SER A 122 19.88 -8.03 -24.68
C SER A 122 20.22 -9.45 -24.22
N ILE A 123 19.71 -9.88 -23.07
CA ILE A 123 19.91 -11.23 -22.51
C ILE A 123 18.73 -12.16 -22.74
N GLY A 124 17.78 -11.74 -23.60
CA GLY A 124 16.60 -12.52 -23.99
C GLY A 124 15.45 -12.49 -22.98
N LEU A 125 15.47 -11.59 -21.98
CA LEU A 125 14.33 -11.42 -21.08
C LEU A 125 13.28 -10.50 -21.72
N VAL A 126 12.01 -10.76 -21.39
CA VAL A 126 10.88 -9.86 -21.71
C VAL A 126 10.67 -8.92 -20.51
N PRO A 127 11.02 -7.63 -20.60
CA PRO A 127 10.90 -6.71 -19.47
C PRO A 127 9.43 -6.51 -19.11
N LYS A 128 9.13 -6.58 -17.81
CA LYS A 128 7.80 -6.27 -17.27
C LYS A 128 7.92 -5.09 -16.32
N VAL A 129 7.44 -3.93 -16.77
CA VAL A 129 7.34 -2.73 -15.93
C VAL A 129 5.96 -2.73 -15.30
N ALA A 130 5.88 -3.21 -14.06
CA ALA A 130 4.64 -3.36 -13.32
C ALA A 130 4.61 -2.42 -12.10
N PRO A 131 3.42 -1.95 -11.67
CA PRO A 131 3.30 -1.22 -10.42
C PRO A 131 3.61 -2.13 -9.23
N ILE A 132 4.29 -1.56 -8.23
CA ILE A 132 4.45 -2.21 -6.93
C ILE A 132 3.23 -1.85 -6.08
N ARG A 133 2.37 -2.83 -5.78
CA ARG A 133 1.17 -2.67 -4.93
C ARG A 133 1.53 -2.69 -3.45
N GLY A 134 2.56 -1.95 -3.06
CA GLY A 134 3.19 -2.02 -1.74
C GLY A 134 4.30 -0.99 -1.56
N GLY A 135 5.00 -1.08 -0.44
CA GLY A 135 6.15 -0.25 -0.11
C GLY A 135 7.45 -1.00 -0.38
N THR A 136 8.50 -0.28 -0.76
CA THR A 136 9.86 -0.81 -0.86
C THR A 136 10.83 0.16 -0.23
N ASP A 137 11.98 -0.35 0.20
CA ASP A 137 13.09 0.52 0.61
C ASP A 137 13.53 1.44 -0.53
N GLY A 138 13.49 0.98 -1.78
CA GLY A 138 13.78 1.78 -2.96
C GLY A 138 12.88 3.02 -3.08
N ALA A 139 11.59 2.89 -2.75
CA ALA A 139 10.69 4.04 -2.72
C ALA A 139 11.10 5.05 -1.64
N ARG A 140 11.43 4.58 -0.42
CA ARG A 140 11.90 5.46 0.66
C ARG A 140 13.23 6.14 0.32
N LEU A 141 14.21 5.39 -0.19
CA LEU A 141 15.51 5.89 -0.62
C LEU A 141 15.38 6.96 -1.72
N SER A 142 14.42 6.78 -2.63
CA SER A 142 14.13 7.77 -3.69
C SER A 142 13.70 9.12 -3.12
N PHE A 143 12.95 9.14 -2.01
CA PHE A 143 12.62 10.38 -1.31
C PHE A 143 13.76 10.93 -0.45
N MET A 144 14.75 10.09 -0.10
CA MET A 144 15.98 10.49 0.59
C MET A 144 17.07 11.01 -0.36
N GLY A 145 16.77 11.14 -1.67
CA GLY A 145 17.71 11.66 -2.67
C GLY A 145 18.47 10.59 -3.45
N LEU A 146 18.11 9.31 -3.32
CA LEU A 146 18.69 8.20 -4.08
C LEU A 146 17.60 7.50 -4.91
N PRO A 147 17.31 7.96 -6.14
CA PRO A 147 16.37 7.29 -7.05
C PRO A 147 16.73 5.81 -7.24
N CYS A 148 15.85 4.92 -6.78
CA CYS A 148 16.18 3.51 -6.59
C CYS A 148 15.02 2.62 -7.07
N PRO A 149 14.94 2.32 -8.39
CA PRO A 149 13.99 1.35 -8.92
C PRO A 149 14.34 -0.07 -8.48
N ASN A 150 13.32 -0.94 -8.43
CA ASN A 150 13.51 -2.35 -8.09
C ASN A 150 13.78 -3.20 -9.34
N LEU A 151 14.68 -4.18 -9.23
CA LEU A 151 14.92 -5.20 -10.24
C LEU A 151 14.31 -6.53 -9.77
N GLY A 152 13.85 -7.35 -10.71
CA GLY A 152 13.36 -8.70 -10.38
C GLY A 152 14.51 -9.61 -9.94
N THR A 153 14.22 -10.52 -9.02
CA THR A 153 15.17 -11.46 -8.41
C THR A 153 14.99 -12.92 -8.87
N GLY A 154 13.98 -13.18 -9.71
CA GLY A 154 13.68 -14.51 -10.27
C GLY A 154 12.86 -15.41 -9.33
N ASP A 155 12.49 -14.90 -8.17
CA ASP A 155 11.68 -15.53 -7.14
C ASP A 155 10.18 -15.43 -7.43
N PHE A 156 9.43 -16.38 -6.86
CA PHE A 156 7.99 -16.50 -6.97
C PHE A 156 7.38 -16.88 -5.63
N ALA A 157 6.11 -16.50 -5.44
CA ALA A 157 5.31 -16.84 -4.26
C ALA A 157 5.97 -16.47 -2.91
N CYS A 158 6.63 -15.31 -2.87
CA CYS A 158 7.32 -14.78 -1.69
C CYS A 158 6.40 -14.77 -0.45
N HIS A 159 6.98 -15.02 0.72
CA HIS A 159 6.32 -14.99 2.04
C HIS A 159 5.26 -16.07 2.24
N GLY A 160 5.40 -17.21 1.55
CA GLY A 160 4.49 -18.34 1.65
C GLY A 160 5.21 -19.69 1.64
N PRO A 161 4.51 -20.78 1.98
CA PRO A 161 5.09 -22.12 1.97
C PRO A 161 5.49 -22.60 0.56
N TYR A 162 5.03 -21.91 -0.48
CA TYR A 162 5.36 -22.18 -1.88
C TYR A 162 6.43 -21.24 -2.44
N GLU A 163 7.12 -20.47 -1.61
CA GLU A 163 8.21 -19.60 -2.05
C GLU A 163 9.31 -20.41 -2.73
N HIS A 164 9.69 -20.02 -3.95
CA HIS A 164 10.68 -20.73 -4.76
C HIS A 164 11.39 -19.82 -5.76
N VAL A 165 12.55 -20.29 -6.24
CA VAL A 165 13.39 -19.64 -7.25
C VAL A 165 14.07 -20.70 -8.12
N THR A 166 14.45 -20.35 -9.34
CA THR A 166 15.25 -21.20 -10.23
C THR A 166 16.68 -20.69 -10.32
N VAL A 167 17.67 -21.59 -10.42
CA VAL A 167 19.08 -21.20 -10.56
C VAL A 167 19.28 -20.38 -11.84
N GLU A 168 18.63 -20.79 -12.93
CA GLU A 168 18.66 -20.11 -14.22
C GLU A 168 18.08 -18.68 -14.13
N GLY A 169 17.03 -18.49 -13.32
CA GLY A 169 16.49 -17.16 -13.01
C GLY A 169 17.51 -16.28 -12.28
N MET A 170 18.21 -16.83 -11.30
CA MET A 170 19.26 -16.11 -10.55
C MET A 170 20.46 -15.76 -11.43
N GLU A 171 20.86 -16.64 -12.34
CA GLU A 171 21.91 -16.40 -13.32
C GLU A 171 21.54 -15.22 -14.24
N LYS A 172 20.28 -15.16 -14.71
CA LYS A 172 19.78 -14.05 -15.52
C LYS A 172 19.75 -12.72 -14.76
N CYS A 173 19.40 -12.74 -13.47
CA CYS A 173 19.50 -11.55 -12.62
C CYS A 173 20.95 -11.07 -12.48
N THR A 174 21.91 -11.98 -12.35
CA THR A 174 23.33 -11.65 -12.28
C THR A 174 23.84 -11.05 -13.60
N GLU A 175 23.47 -11.66 -14.73
CA GLU A 175 23.79 -11.16 -16.07
C GLU A 175 23.25 -9.73 -16.28
N LEU A 176 22.00 -9.48 -15.84
CA LEU A 176 21.37 -8.16 -15.89
C LEU A 176 22.16 -7.11 -15.09
N VAL A 177 22.55 -7.43 -13.85
CA VAL A 177 23.32 -6.51 -13.00
C VAL A 177 24.69 -6.19 -13.61
N LEU A 178 25.39 -7.19 -14.14
CA LEU A 178 26.68 -6.99 -14.81
C LEU A 178 26.58 -6.08 -16.04
N LEU A 179 25.51 -6.23 -16.84
CA LEU A 179 25.26 -5.36 -17.99
C LEU A 179 24.96 -3.92 -17.58
N LEU A 180 24.20 -3.72 -16.49
CA LEU A 180 23.96 -2.40 -15.96
C LEU A 180 25.28 -1.74 -15.52
N ILE A 181 26.14 -2.47 -14.79
CA ILE A 181 27.46 -1.99 -14.38
C ILE A 181 28.29 -1.59 -15.61
N ASP A 182 28.38 -2.45 -16.62
CA ASP A 182 29.11 -2.18 -17.86
C ASP A 182 28.59 -0.92 -18.58
N LYS A 183 27.27 -0.78 -18.70
CA LYS A 183 26.63 0.37 -19.37
C LYS A 183 26.94 1.70 -18.68
N TYR A 184 26.84 1.74 -17.34
CA TYR A 184 27.18 2.93 -16.58
C TYR A 184 28.69 3.21 -16.54
N SER A 185 29.54 2.18 -16.61
CA SER A 185 31.00 2.37 -16.67
C SER A 185 31.47 3.02 -17.98
N LYS A 186 30.76 2.76 -19.09
CA LYS A 186 31.06 3.32 -20.41
C LYS A 186 30.51 4.72 -20.61
N ALA A 187 29.35 5.03 -20.02
CA ALA A 187 28.72 6.35 -20.10
C ALA A 187 29.45 7.42 -19.25
N ALA A 188 30.30 7.02 -18.31
CA ALA A 188 31.09 7.91 -17.46
C ALA A 188 32.41 8.39 -18.09
N LYS A 189 32.66 8.06 -19.37
CA LYS A 189 33.80 8.53 -20.17
C LYS A 189 33.34 9.58 -21.18
#